data_AF-A0ABD6B5Z3-F1
#
_entry.id   AF-A0ABD6B5Z3-F1
#
_cell.length_a   1.000
_cell.length_b   1.000
_cell.length_c   1.000
_cell.angle_alpha   90.00
_cell.angle_beta   90.00
_cell.angle_gamma   90.00
#
_symmetry.space_group_name_H-M   'P 1'
#
loop_
_entity.id
_entity.type
_entity.pdbx_description
1 polymer ?
#
loop_
_entity_poly.entity_id
_entity_poly.type
_entity_poly.pdbx_seq_one_letter_code
_entity_poly.pdbx_strand_id
1 'polypeptide(L)'
;MDTLVTNGTLLTMRGERLGIVDGDSPARETGEGGGAVAVDDGRISYVGPAAEGPDPGDAEEVVDAEGGVVMPGLVNAHTHMAHTLLRGGAQDVPEIEWMNRALGPLSAHADEADRMFSEAGFPEREHVVMQA
;
A
#
# COMPACT_ATOMS: atom_id res chain seq x y z
N MET A 1 16.73 11.92 -7.78
CA MET A 1 15.78 10.80 -7.64
C MET A 1 15.83 10.30 -6.23
N ASP A 2 14.68 10.31 -5.56
CA ASP A 2 14.59 10.06 -4.13
C ASP A 2 14.69 8.56 -3.85
N THR A 3 13.93 7.74 -4.58
CA THR A 3 13.85 6.30 -4.34
C THR A 3 13.88 5.53 -5.66
N LEU A 4 14.68 4.47 -5.71
CA LEU A 4 14.64 3.44 -6.73
C LEU A 4 14.26 2.09 -6.11
N VAL A 5 13.16 1.49 -6.56
CA VAL A 5 12.84 0.09 -6.26
C VAL A 5 13.29 -0.77 -7.45
N THR A 6 14.06 -1.82 -7.22
CA THR A 6 14.60 -2.70 -8.28
C THR A 6 14.24 -4.16 -8.05
N ASN A 7 14.46 -5.00 -9.08
CA ASN A 7 14.38 -6.47 -9.03
C ASN A 7 13.04 -7.10 -8.64
N GLY A 8 11.98 -6.28 -8.46
CA GLY A 8 10.65 -6.75 -8.11
C GLY A 8 9.80 -7.16 -9.32
N THR A 9 8.79 -7.99 -9.09
CA THR A 9 7.70 -8.20 -10.04
C THR A 9 6.71 -7.05 -9.93
N LEU A 10 6.55 -6.25 -10.98
CA LEU A 10 5.64 -5.09 -10.93
C LEU A 10 4.25 -5.48 -11.41
N LEU A 11 3.22 -5.11 -10.65
CA LEU A 11 1.81 -5.15 -11.08
C LEU A 11 1.34 -3.71 -11.34
N THR A 12 1.49 -3.22 -12.56
CA THR A 12 1.24 -1.80 -12.86
C THR A 12 -0.23 -1.43 -12.92
N MET A 13 -1.13 -2.41 -13.02
CA MET A 13 -2.58 -2.22 -13.24
C MET A 13 -2.88 -1.40 -14.51
N ARG A 14 -1.96 -1.41 -15.49
CA ARG A 14 -2.09 -0.74 -16.80
C ARG A 14 -2.15 -1.78 -17.93
N GLY A 15 -2.85 -1.46 -19.01
CA GLY A 15 -2.97 -2.35 -20.18
C GLY A 15 -3.88 -3.56 -19.94
N GLU A 16 -3.54 -4.70 -20.52
CA GLU A 16 -4.32 -5.93 -20.35
C GLU A 16 -3.95 -6.65 -19.03
N ARG A 17 -4.96 -7.26 -18.38
CA ARG A 17 -4.80 -7.98 -17.10
C ARG A 17 -4.19 -7.08 -16.01
N LEU A 18 -3.12 -7.52 -15.33
CA LEU A 18 -2.47 -6.79 -14.23
C LEU A 18 -1.32 -5.87 -14.67
N GLY A 19 -0.97 -5.85 -15.97
CA GLY A 19 0.15 -5.05 -16.47
C GLY A 19 1.49 -5.45 -15.83
N ILE A 20 1.88 -6.72 -15.97
CA ILE A 20 3.05 -7.29 -15.30
C ILE A 20 4.35 -6.84 -15.98
N VAL A 21 5.33 -6.39 -15.19
CA VAL A 21 6.72 -6.15 -15.63
C VAL A 21 7.67 -6.99 -14.79
N ASP A 22 8.29 -7.96 -15.44
CA ASP A 22 9.41 -8.76 -14.93
C ASP A 22 10.53 -8.59 -15.96
N GLY A 23 11.79 -8.40 -15.54
CA GLY A 23 12.91 -8.23 -16.48
C GLY A 23 13.36 -9.56 -17.08
N ASP A 24 12.40 -10.38 -17.48
CA ASP A 24 12.43 -11.82 -17.74
C ASP A 24 11.98 -12.61 -16.51
N SER A 25 10.65 -12.81 -16.38
CA SER A 25 10.06 -13.75 -15.41
C SER A 25 10.64 -15.14 -15.64
N PRO A 26 11.06 -15.85 -14.58
CA PRO A 26 11.38 -17.24 -14.81
C PRO A 26 10.73 -18.08 -13.66
N ALA A 27 10.29 -19.33 -13.84
CA ALA A 27 11.17 -20.36 -14.37
C ALA A 27 12.66 -20.00 -14.14
N ARG A 28 13.04 -19.37 -12.99
CA ARG A 28 14.25 -18.55 -12.72
C ARG A 28 15.53 -19.23 -13.20
N GLU A 29 16.11 -18.79 -14.32
CA GLU A 29 17.41 -19.32 -14.81
C GLU A 29 18.55 -18.29 -14.96
N THR A 30 18.33 -16.98 -15.10
CA THR A 30 19.46 -16.07 -15.45
C THR A 30 19.84 -15.02 -14.40
N GLY A 31 19.05 -14.74 -13.36
CA GLY A 31 19.44 -13.83 -12.27
C GLY A 31 19.65 -12.35 -12.67
N GLU A 32 19.50 -12.02 -13.96
CA GLU A 32 19.61 -10.68 -14.51
C GLU A 32 18.24 -10.33 -15.10
N GLY A 33 17.35 -9.80 -14.26
CA GLY A 33 15.97 -9.54 -14.68
C GLY A 33 14.99 -9.21 -13.56
N GLY A 34 14.40 -8.02 -13.61
CA GLY A 34 13.31 -7.57 -12.73
C GLY A 34 12.73 -6.26 -13.22
N GLY A 35 11.63 -5.80 -12.63
CA GLY A 35 11.12 -4.46 -12.87
C GLY A 35 11.73 -3.44 -11.91
N ALA A 36 11.70 -2.18 -12.33
CA ALA A 36 12.07 -1.05 -11.51
C ALA A 36 10.96 0.00 -11.48
N VAL A 37 10.82 0.66 -10.32
CA VAL A 37 10.01 1.85 -10.12
C VAL A 37 10.89 2.91 -9.53
N ALA A 38 10.88 4.09 -10.14
CA ALA A 38 11.71 5.20 -9.74
C ALA A 38 10.81 6.38 -9.35
N VAL A 39 11.13 7.02 -8.22
CA VAL A 39 10.36 8.09 -7.60
C VAL A 39 11.25 9.32 -7.45
N ASP A 40 10.77 10.45 -7.94
CA ASP A 40 11.42 11.75 -7.88
C ASP A 40 10.38 12.82 -7.50
N ASP A 41 10.65 13.56 -6.43
CA ASP A 41 9.75 14.55 -5.83
C ASP A 41 8.34 13.99 -5.54
N GLY A 42 8.32 12.80 -4.93
CA GLY A 42 7.08 12.07 -4.61
C GLY A 42 6.29 11.55 -5.82
N ARG A 43 6.81 11.71 -7.04
CA ARG A 43 6.15 11.25 -8.27
C ARG A 43 6.90 10.11 -8.91
N ILE A 44 6.16 9.17 -9.48
CA ILE A 44 6.74 8.09 -10.27
C ILE A 44 7.34 8.69 -11.55
N SER A 45 8.66 8.63 -11.68
CA SER A 45 9.42 9.11 -12.84
C SER A 45 9.74 8.00 -13.85
N TYR A 46 9.76 6.75 -13.40
CA TYR A 46 9.97 5.57 -14.25
C TYR A 46 9.24 4.33 -13.71
N VAL A 47 8.70 3.52 -14.61
CA VAL A 47 8.17 2.17 -14.35
C VAL A 47 8.48 1.31 -15.58
N GLY A 48 9.21 0.22 -15.39
CA GLY A 48 9.62 -0.62 -16.52
C GLY A 48 10.68 -1.65 -16.15
N PRO A 49 11.28 -2.33 -17.14
CA PRO A 49 12.36 -3.28 -16.90
C PRO A 49 13.56 -2.60 -16.21
N ALA A 50 14.09 -3.21 -15.16
CA ALA A 50 15.24 -2.65 -14.42
C ALA A 50 16.47 -2.43 -15.32
N ALA A 51 16.67 -3.28 -16.34
CA ALA A 51 17.74 -3.13 -17.33
C ALA A 51 17.64 -1.87 -18.19
N GLU A 52 16.44 -1.29 -18.32
CA GLU A 52 16.17 -0.03 -19.04
C GLU A 52 15.97 1.15 -18.09
N GLY A 53 16.12 0.91 -16.78
CA GLY A 53 15.85 1.88 -15.73
C GLY A 53 17.03 2.79 -15.41
N PRO A 54 16.84 3.74 -14.47
CA PRO A 54 17.90 4.59 -13.95
C PRO A 54 19.01 3.79 -13.26
N ASP A 55 20.24 4.34 -13.25
CA ASP A 55 21.36 3.75 -12.51
C ASP A 55 21.08 3.83 -10.99
N PRO A 56 21.23 2.73 -10.23
CA PRO A 56 21.11 2.75 -8.77
C PRO A 56 22.03 3.78 -8.09
N GLY A 57 23.15 4.17 -8.72
CA GLY A 57 24.04 5.22 -8.22
C GLY A 57 23.45 6.63 -8.24
N ASP A 58 22.35 6.87 -8.97
CA ASP A 58 21.68 8.16 -9.09
C ASP A 58 20.52 8.36 -8.08
N ALA A 59 20.22 7.34 -7.25
CA ALA A 59 19.14 7.36 -6.27
C ALA A 59 19.66 7.66 -4.84
N GLU A 60 18.90 8.44 -4.06
CA GLU A 60 19.21 8.65 -2.64
C GLU A 60 18.96 7.38 -1.81
N GLU A 61 17.91 6.63 -2.15
CA GLU A 61 17.55 5.35 -1.56
C GLU A 61 17.33 4.29 -2.64
N VAL A 62 17.86 3.09 -2.43
CA VAL A 62 17.63 1.92 -3.29
C VAL A 62 16.99 0.81 -2.46
N VAL A 63 15.86 0.31 -2.93
CA VAL A 63 15.13 -0.83 -2.36
C VAL A 63 15.22 -2.00 -3.32
N ASP A 64 15.93 -3.05 -2.90
CA ASP A 64 15.97 -4.31 -3.63
C ASP A 64 14.75 -5.16 -3.28
N ALA A 65 13.84 -5.32 -4.24
CA ALA A 65 12.59 -6.06 -4.10
C ALA A 65 12.66 -7.46 -4.74
N GLU A 66 13.86 -8.05 -4.86
CA GLU A 66 14.02 -9.41 -5.38
C GLU A 66 13.08 -10.42 -4.69
N GLY A 67 12.34 -11.18 -5.50
CA GLY A 67 11.36 -12.16 -5.02
C GLY A 67 10.07 -11.55 -4.46
N GLY A 68 10.00 -10.22 -4.37
CA GLY A 68 8.82 -9.46 -3.96
C GLY A 68 7.95 -8.99 -5.12
N VAL A 69 6.77 -8.49 -4.77
CA VAL A 69 5.82 -7.87 -5.70
C VAL A 69 5.68 -6.39 -5.36
N VAL A 70 5.76 -5.54 -6.38
CA VAL A 70 5.52 -4.11 -6.28
C VAL A 70 4.21 -3.79 -6.98
N MET A 71 3.28 -3.14 -6.28
CA MET A 71 1.96 -2.80 -6.82
C MET A 71 1.48 -1.46 -6.27
N PRO A 72 0.52 -0.79 -6.92
CA PRO A 72 -0.13 0.38 -6.35
C PRO A 72 -0.67 0.10 -4.96
N GLY A 73 -0.51 1.07 -4.06
CA GLY A 73 -1.13 1.03 -2.74
C GLY A 73 -2.65 0.85 -2.85
N LEU A 74 -3.23 0.06 -1.94
CA LEU A 74 -4.67 -0.15 -1.92
C LEU A 74 -5.40 1.14 -1.53
N VAL A 75 -6.43 1.50 -2.30
CA VAL A 75 -7.28 2.65 -2.00
C VAL A 75 -8.48 2.19 -1.19
N ASN A 76 -8.58 2.66 0.06
CA ASN A 76 -9.74 2.43 0.90
C ASN A 76 -10.85 3.45 0.57
N ALA A 77 -11.83 3.02 -0.24
CA ALA A 77 -12.90 3.90 -0.71
C ALA A 77 -13.92 4.28 0.39
N HIS A 78 -14.03 3.49 1.47
CA HIS A 78 -14.99 3.74 2.54
C HIS A 78 -14.59 2.98 3.81
N THR A 79 -14.42 3.70 4.92
CA THR A 79 -14.14 3.09 6.23
C THR A 79 -14.74 3.89 7.38
N HIS A 80 -15.03 3.21 8.49
CA HIS A 80 -15.43 3.83 9.75
C HIS A 80 -14.33 3.64 10.79
N MET A 81 -13.32 4.51 10.78
CA MET A 81 -12.12 4.34 11.61
C MET A 81 -12.42 4.26 13.12
N ALA A 82 -13.40 5.04 13.60
CA ALA A 82 -13.79 5.05 15.01
C ALA A 82 -14.27 3.68 15.52
N HIS A 83 -14.85 2.85 14.66
CA HIS A 83 -15.32 1.52 15.05
C HIS A 83 -14.21 0.48 15.17
N THR A 84 -12.95 0.82 14.82
CA THR A 84 -11.82 -0.11 14.94
C THR A 84 -11.60 -0.57 16.38
N LEU A 85 -11.75 0.33 17.35
CA LEU A 85 -11.65 0.00 18.77
C LEU A 85 -12.77 -0.93 19.26
N LEU A 86 -13.88 -0.97 18.54
CA LEU A 86 -15.05 -1.80 18.85
C LEU A 86 -15.01 -3.16 18.13
N ARG A 87 -13.90 -3.47 17.43
CA ARG A 87 -13.71 -4.76 16.78
C ARG A 87 -13.85 -5.89 17.80
N GLY A 88 -14.68 -6.88 17.51
CA GLY A 88 -14.99 -7.97 18.42
C GLY A 88 -16.21 -7.74 19.32
N GLY A 89 -16.67 -6.50 19.50
CA GLY A 89 -17.69 -6.17 20.52
C GLY A 89 -19.15 -6.48 20.13
N ALA A 90 -19.45 -6.66 18.84
CA ALA A 90 -20.81 -6.81 18.32
C ALA A 90 -20.89 -7.80 17.15
N GLN A 91 -20.19 -8.93 17.23
CA GLN A 91 -20.04 -9.89 16.11
C GLN A 91 -21.27 -10.80 15.94
N ASP A 92 -21.91 -11.18 17.05
CA ASP A 92 -22.92 -12.25 17.10
C ASP A 92 -24.35 -11.72 17.32
N VAL A 93 -24.73 -10.68 16.57
CA VAL A 93 -26.07 -10.06 16.65
C VAL A 93 -26.74 -10.02 15.28
N PRO A 94 -28.09 -10.09 15.21
CA PRO A 94 -28.80 -9.92 13.95
C PRO A 94 -28.45 -8.58 13.28
N GLU A 95 -28.27 -8.57 11.96
CA GLU A 95 -27.85 -7.38 11.19
C GLU A 95 -28.69 -6.13 11.51
N ILE A 96 -30.02 -6.29 11.54
CA ILE A 96 -30.95 -5.17 11.81
C ILE A 96 -30.79 -4.59 13.22
N GLU A 97 -30.25 -5.37 14.15
CA GLU A 97 -30.01 -4.99 15.54
C GLU A 97 -28.59 -4.45 15.75
N TRP A 98 -27.64 -4.80 14.86
CA TRP A 98 -26.22 -4.49 15.01
C TRP A 98 -25.96 -3.02 15.28
N MET A 99 -26.55 -2.11 14.48
CA MET A 99 -26.32 -0.68 14.62
C MET A 99 -26.96 -0.11 15.89
N ASN A 100 -28.24 -0.37 16.12
CA ASN A 100 -29.01 0.33 17.16
C ASN A 100 -28.93 -0.32 18.54
N ARG A 101 -28.70 -1.64 18.61
CA ARG A 101 -28.73 -2.40 19.87
C ARG A 101 -27.37 -2.92 20.33
N ALA A 102 -26.36 -2.90 19.46
CA ALA A 102 -25.01 -3.36 19.81
C ALA A 102 -23.97 -2.25 19.62
N LEU A 103 -23.66 -1.89 18.39
CA LEU A 103 -22.59 -0.95 18.07
C LEU A 103 -22.88 0.46 18.57
N GLY A 104 -24.09 0.99 18.37
CA GLY A 104 -24.48 2.32 18.83
C GLY A 104 -24.29 2.52 20.34
N PRO A 105 -24.85 1.63 21.19
CA PRO A 105 -24.60 1.66 22.64
C PRO A 105 -23.12 1.57 23.02
N LEU A 106 -22.34 0.73 22.34
CA LEU A 106 -20.89 0.65 22.59
C LEU A 106 -20.18 1.95 22.21
N SER A 107 -20.44 2.48 21.02
CA SER A 107 -19.89 3.75 20.53
C SER A 107 -20.25 4.94 21.41
N ALA A 108 -21.39 4.91 22.10
CA ALA A 108 -21.82 5.98 23.01
C ALA A 108 -20.91 6.15 24.24
N HIS A 109 -20.07 5.15 24.53
CA HIS A 109 -19.09 5.22 25.63
C HIS A 109 -17.72 5.72 25.17
N ALA A 110 -17.49 5.86 23.85
CA ALA A 110 -16.24 6.39 23.35
C ALA A 110 -16.15 7.89 23.61
N ASP A 111 -15.02 8.33 24.14
CA ASP A 111 -14.74 9.74 24.40
C ASP A 111 -13.62 10.29 23.50
N GLU A 112 -13.16 11.50 23.80
CA GLU A 112 -12.10 12.14 23.02
C GLU A 112 -10.73 11.45 23.17
N ALA A 113 -10.46 10.85 24.34
CA ALA A 113 -9.22 10.12 24.57
C ALA A 113 -9.17 8.81 23.75
N ASP A 114 -10.32 8.26 23.37
CA ASP A 114 -10.43 7.08 22.50
C ASP A 114 -10.21 7.41 21.02
N ARG A 115 -10.04 8.68 20.65
CA ARG A 115 -9.74 9.04 19.26
C ARG A 115 -8.31 8.64 18.93
N MET A 116 -8.18 7.68 18.01
CA MET A 116 -6.90 7.23 17.47
C MET A 116 -6.12 8.33 16.71
N PHE A 117 -6.76 9.44 16.36
CA PHE A 117 -6.14 10.59 15.69
C PHE A 117 -6.47 11.88 16.44
N SER A 118 -5.46 12.57 16.96
CA SER A 118 -5.57 13.94 17.49
C SER A 118 -5.66 14.98 16.35
N GLU A 119 -6.05 16.23 16.64
CA GLU A 119 -6.19 17.35 15.69
C GLU A 119 -4.98 17.65 14.78
N ALA A 120 -3.82 17.00 15.02
CA ALA A 120 -2.75 16.91 14.04
C ALA A 120 -3.19 15.98 12.89
N GLY A 121 -3.92 16.57 11.93
CA GLY A 121 -4.38 15.91 10.72
C GLY A 121 -3.28 15.15 10.00
N PHE A 122 -3.71 14.25 9.11
CA PHE A 122 -2.83 13.56 8.17
C PHE A 122 -1.76 14.53 7.66
N PRO A 123 -0.46 14.32 7.97
CA PRO A 123 0.56 15.09 7.30
C PRO A 123 0.39 14.83 5.81
N GLU A 124 0.37 15.91 5.02
CA GLU A 124 0.43 15.90 3.56
C GLU A 124 1.73 15.20 3.14
N ARG A 125 1.76 13.87 3.22
CA ARG A 125 2.73 13.00 2.58
C ARG A 125 1.94 11.82 2.07
N GLU A 126 1.99 11.62 0.77
CA GLU A 126 1.43 10.47 0.08
C GLU A 126 2.12 9.21 0.61
N HIS A 127 1.58 8.65 1.69
CA HIS A 127 2.08 7.42 2.29
C HIS A 127 1.66 6.25 1.41
N VAL A 128 2.59 5.78 0.57
CA VAL A 128 2.55 4.44 0.02
C VAL A 128 2.64 3.47 1.20
N VAL A 129 1.51 2.87 1.58
CA VAL A 129 1.47 1.84 2.61
C VAL A 129 2.00 0.55 2.01
N MET A 130 3.27 0.25 2.29
CA MET A 130 3.88 -1.05 2.03
C MET A 130 3.64 -1.94 3.27
N GLN A 131 2.81 -2.97 3.16
CA GLN A 131 2.71 -4.03 4.18
C GLN A 131 3.36 -5.30 3.63
N ALA A 132 4.32 -5.81 4.40
CA ALA A 132 5.07 -7.06 4.17
C ALA A 132 4.21 -8.32 4.39
#